data_AF-A0A4Z0YM65-F1
#
_entry.id   AF-A0A4Z0YM65-F1
#
_cell.length_a   1.000
_cell.length_b   1.000
_cell.length_c   1.000
_cell.angle_alpha   90.00
_cell.angle_beta   90.00
_cell.angle_gamma   90.00
#
_symmetry.space_group_name_H-M   'P 1'
#
loop_
_entity.id
_entity.type
_entity.pdbx_description
1 polymer ?
#
loop_
_entity_poly.entity_id
_entity_poly.type
_entity_poly.pdbx_seq_one_letter_code
_entity_poly.pdbx_strand_id
1 'polypeptide(L)'
;MPEEQAVLHTLYKGKNPPSASISGMIPLNMVRPGTEVSVHSIRGKDETRRFLESLGFVEDAAVTVITELGGNLIVNVKGTRVAISKAMASRVYAV
;
A
#
# COMPACT_ATOMS: atom_id res chain seq x y z
N MET A 1 -31.49 1.30 -29.89
CA MET A 1 -30.95 0.07 -29.30
C MET A 1 -29.50 0.37 -28.93
N PRO A 2 -29.23 0.79 -27.68
CA PRO A 2 -27.93 1.27 -27.24
C PRO A 2 -27.18 0.11 -26.59
N GLU A 3 -26.42 -0.60 -27.41
CA GLU A 3 -25.38 -1.55 -27.02
C GLU A 3 -24.22 -0.94 -26.19
N GLU A 4 -24.45 0.26 -25.61
CA GLU A 4 -23.66 0.95 -24.60
C GLU A 4 -23.46 0.10 -23.31
N GLN A 5 -24.24 -0.98 -23.14
CA GLN A 5 -23.93 -2.02 -22.16
C GLN A 5 -22.52 -2.64 -22.36
N ALA A 6 -21.93 -2.54 -23.55
CA ALA A 6 -20.54 -2.92 -23.82
C ALA A 6 -19.49 -2.02 -23.14
N VAL A 7 -19.83 -0.80 -22.75
CA VAL A 7 -18.90 0.15 -22.12
C VAL A 7 -18.82 -0.06 -20.60
N LEU A 8 -19.85 -0.69 -20.01
CA LEU A 8 -19.95 -0.94 -18.57
C LEU A 8 -18.85 -1.87 -18.01
N HIS A 9 -18.13 -2.62 -18.86
CA HIS A 9 -17.06 -3.54 -18.42
C HIS A 9 -15.65 -2.95 -18.55
N THR A 10 -15.35 -2.14 -19.57
CA THR A 10 -13.99 -1.59 -19.79
C THR A 10 -13.67 -0.43 -18.85
N LEU A 11 -14.71 0.22 -18.32
CA LEU A 11 -14.59 1.29 -17.33
C LEU A 11 -14.86 0.80 -15.91
N TYR A 12 -14.52 -0.45 -15.61
CA TYR A 12 -13.89 -0.78 -14.32
C TYR A 12 -12.58 0.03 -14.19
N LYS A 13 -12.74 1.35 -14.09
CA LYS A 13 -11.85 2.28 -13.44
C LYS A 13 -11.86 1.85 -11.97
N GLY A 14 -11.22 0.72 -11.69
CA GLY A 14 -10.92 0.17 -10.36
C GLY A 14 -9.90 1.01 -9.61
N LYS A 15 -9.89 2.33 -9.84
CA LYS A 15 -9.41 3.28 -8.87
C LYS A 15 -10.65 3.68 -8.09
N ASN A 16 -10.90 2.95 -7.00
CA ASN A 16 -11.47 3.59 -5.83
C ASN A 16 -10.50 4.74 -5.48
N PRO A 17 -10.81 6.03 -5.66
CA PRO A 17 -10.36 6.97 -4.66
C PRO A 17 -11.21 6.66 -3.43
N PRO A 18 -10.64 6.24 -2.29
CA PRO A 18 -11.36 6.45 -1.04
C PRO A 18 -11.57 7.97 -0.94
N SER A 19 -12.79 8.40 -1.20
CA SER A 19 -13.30 9.71 -0.81
C SER A 19 -13.33 9.73 0.72
N ALA A 20 -12.20 10.00 1.33
CA ALA A 20 -12.13 10.33 2.74
C ALA A 20 -10.86 11.13 2.94
N SER A 21 -11.01 12.44 3.07
CA SER A 21 -10.05 13.28 3.74
C SER A 21 -9.84 12.69 5.14
N ILE A 22 -8.80 11.89 5.33
CA ILE A 22 -8.35 11.48 6.65
C ILE A 22 -6.91 11.95 6.75
N SER A 23 -6.71 13.09 7.40
CA SER A 23 -5.39 13.52 7.92
C SER A 23 -4.91 12.61 9.06
N GLY A 24 -5.08 11.29 8.91
CA GLY A 24 -4.77 10.27 9.90
C GLY A 24 -3.84 9.27 9.26
N MET A 25 -2.57 9.33 9.68
CA MET A 25 -1.56 8.35 9.32
C MET A 25 -2.06 6.94 9.68
N ILE A 26 -2.20 6.06 8.69
CA ILE A 26 -2.64 4.67 8.90
C ILE A 26 -1.44 3.72 8.86
N PRO A 27 -1.43 2.68 9.71
CA PRO A 27 -0.38 1.68 9.64
C PRO A 27 -0.58 0.80 8.39
N LEU A 28 0.53 0.41 7.76
CA LEU A 28 0.52 -0.31 6.48
C LEU A 28 -0.21 -1.66 6.55
N ASN A 29 -0.28 -2.27 7.73
CA ASN A 29 -1.02 -3.52 7.96
C ASN A 29 -2.55 -3.37 7.96
N MET A 30 -3.07 -2.15 8.06
CA MET A 30 -4.51 -1.85 7.97
C MET A 30 -4.92 -1.41 6.56
N VAL A 31 -3.95 -1.18 5.68
CA VAL A 31 -4.19 -0.84 4.29
C VAL A 31 -4.75 -2.05 3.56
N ARG A 32 -5.80 -1.84 2.77
CA ARG A 32 -6.42 -2.93 2.00
C ARG A 32 -5.53 -3.37 0.85
N PRO A 33 -5.40 -4.68 0.58
CA PRO A 33 -4.80 -5.18 -0.65
C PRO A 33 -5.42 -4.53 -1.90
N GLY A 34 -4.58 -4.21 -2.88
CA GLY A 34 -4.95 -3.45 -4.07
C GLY A 34 -4.94 -1.93 -3.90
N THR A 35 -4.61 -1.40 -2.72
CA THR A 35 -4.54 0.05 -2.46
C THR A 35 -3.11 0.55 -2.55
N GLU A 36 -2.92 1.65 -3.27
CA GLU A 36 -1.67 2.41 -3.30
C GLU A 36 -1.70 3.48 -2.21
N VAL A 37 -0.64 3.53 -1.41
CA VAL A 37 -0.44 4.45 -0.29
C VAL A 37 0.99 4.98 -0.32
N SER A 38 1.21 6.15 0.26
CA SER A 38 2.54 6.77 0.32
C SER A 38 3.11 6.69 1.72
N VAL A 39 4.33 6.21 1.86
CA VAL A 39 5.01 6.13 3.16
C VAL A 39 5.25 7.55 3.67
N HIS A 40 4.68 7.86 4.84
CA HIS A 40 4.87 9.16 5.47
C HIS A 40 5.95 9.10 6.55
N SER A 41 5.95 8.05 7.35
CA SER A 41 6.94 7.88 8.42
C SER A 41 7.06 6.42 8.83
N ILE A 42 8.27 6.03 9.25
CA ILE A 42 8.55 4.70 9.77
C ILE A 42 8.86 4.84 11.26
N ARG A 43 8.00 4.28 12.12
CA ARG A 43 8.31 4.13 13.55
C ARG A 43 9.06 2.81 13.76
N GLY A 44 9.94 2.73 14.75
CA GLY A 44 10.67 1.49 15.06
C GLY A 44 12.11 1.74 15.48
N LYS A 45 12.89 0.65 15.54
CA LYS A 45 14.34 0.71 15.78
C LYS A 45 15.06 1.11 14.49
N ASP A 46 16.26 1.67 14.59
CA ASP A 46 17.12 2.02 13.47
C ASP A 46 17.28 0.87 12.45
N GLU A 47 17.41 -0.37 12.91
CA GLU A 47 17.47 -1.55 12.04
C GLU A 47 16.24 -1.71 11.16
N THR A 48 15.03 -1.50 11.69
CA THR A 48 13.78 -1.63 10.92
C THR A 48 13.68 -0.55 9.85
N ARG A 49 14.04 0.69 10.21
CA ARG A 49 14.09 1.81 9.26
C ARG A 49 15.07 1.51 8.15
N ARG A 50 16.31 1.13 8.49
CA ARG A 50 17.38 0.86 7.52
C ARG A 50 17.05 -0.32 6.62
N PHE A 51 16.38 -1.35 7.15
CA PHE A 51 15.88 -2.49 6.38
C PHE A 51 14.82 -2.07 5.36
N LEU A 52 13.83 -1.28 5.78
CA LEU A 52 12.79 -0.74 4.91
C LEU A 52 13.40 0.19 3.84
N GLU A 53 14.30 1.10 4.22
CA GLU A 53 15.03 1.96 3.28
C GLU A 53 15.80 1.13 2.23
N SER A 54 16.46 0.04 2.65
CA SER A 54 17.18 -0.88 1.75
C SER A 54 16.26 -1.59 0.77
N LEU A 55 14.97 -1.77 1.13
CA LEU A 55 13.94 -2.34 0.27
C LEU A 55 13.24 -1.29 -0.62
N GLY A 56 13.56 -0.01 -0.42
CA GLY A 56 12.96 1.11 -1.14
C GLY A 56 11.78 1.78 -0.43
N PHE A 57 11.44 1.33 0.78
CA PHE A 57 10.49 2.00 1.67
C PHE A 57 11.18 3.22 2.30
N VAL A 58 11.14 4.33 1.59
CA VAL A 58 11.61 5.64 2.05
C VAL A 58 10.42 6.57 2.29
N GLU A 59 10.63 7.67 2.99
CA GLU A 59 9.63 8.74 3.10
C GLU A 59 9.22 9.22 1.69
N ASP A 60 7.94 9.49 1.49
CA ASP A 60 7.29 9.80 0.21
C ASP A 60 7.36 8.69 -0.85
N ALA A 61 7.76 7.46 -0.49
CA ALA A 61 7.69 6.33 -1.40
C ALA A 61 6.24 5.88 -1.62
N ALA A 62 5.83 5.74 -2.88
CA ALA A 62 4.59 5.08 -3.25
C ALA A 62 4.72 3.55 -3.09
N VAL A 63 3.78 2.97 -2.37
CA VAL A 63 3.72 1.55 -2.05
C VAL A 63 2.33 1.03 -2.33
N THR A 64 2.23 -0.09 -3.03
CA THR A 64 0.95 -0.76 -3.25
C THR A 64 0.90 -2.03 -2.42
N VAL A 65 -0.11 -2.19 -1.57
CA VAL A 65 -0.32 -3.48 -0.91
C VAL A 65 -0.85 -4.45 -1.95
N ILE A 66 -0.18 -5.58 -2.15
CA ILE A 66 -0.62 -6.59 -3.12
C ILE A 66 -1.53 -7.60 -2.44
N THR A 67 -1.06 -8.24 -1.37
CA THR A 67 -1.81 -9.26 -0.61
C THR A 67 -1.10 -9.56 0.71
N GLU A 68 -1.71 -10.36 1.59
CA GLU A 68 -1.01 -10.99 2.72
C GLU A 68 -0.89 -12.50 2.51
N LEU A 69 0.24 -13.09 2.92
CA LEU A 69 0.52 -14.51 2.77
C LEU A 69 1.21 -15.02 4.03
N GLY A 70 0.57 -15.97 4.72
CA GLY A 70 1.14 -16.62 5.90
C GLY A 70 1.53 -15.67 7.05
N GLY A 71 0.81 -14.55 7.21
CA GLY A 71 1.12 -13.52 8.21
C GLY A 71 2.16 -12.46 7.78
N ASN A 72 2.65 -12.54 6.55
CA ASN A 72 3.49 -11.52 5.93
C ASN A 72 2.69 -10.69 4.93
N LEU A 73 2.88 -9.39 4.94
CA LEU A 73 2.33 -8.47 3.94
C LEU A 73 3.23 -8.47 2.70
N ILE A 74 2.65 -8.74 1.54
CA ILE A 74 3.29 -8.55 0.24
C ILE A 74 2.91 -7.17 -0.29
N VAL A 75 3.93 -6.38 -0.53
CA VAL A 75 3.86 -4.97 -0.88
C VAL A 75 4.74 -4.72 -2.08
N ASN A 76 4.27 -3.88 -2.99
CA ASN A 76 4.99 -3.49 -4.19
C ASN A 76 5.54 -2.09 -3.99
N VAL A 77 6.85 -1.95 -4.11
CA VAL A 77 7.57 -0.68 -3.98
C VAL A 77 8.36 -0.47 -5.26
N LYS A 78 8.06 0.60 -6.00
CA LYS A 78 8.77 0.94 -7.25
C LYS A 78 8.89 -0.25 -8.23
N GLY A 79 7.88 -1.12 -8.29
CA GLY A 79 7.86 -2.31 -9.15
C GLY A 79 8.52 -3.56 -8.57
N THR A 80 9.06 -3.48 -7.34
CA THR A 80 9.63 -4.62 -6.63
C THR A 80 8.66 -5.15 -5.59
N ARG A 81 8.36 -6.45 -5.63
CA ARG A 81 7.56 -7.13 -4.61
C ARG A 81 8.41 -7.48 -3.41
N VAL A 82 8.01 -6.97 -2.26
CA VAL A 82 8.69 -7.13 -0.98
C VAL A 82 7.72 -7.80 -0.01
N ALA A 83 8.18 -8.82 0.70
CA ALA A 83 7.43 -9.43 1.79
C ALA A 83 7.94 -8.87 3.12
N ILE A 84 7.04 -8.25 3.89
CA ILE A 84 7.35 -7.73 5.23
C ILE A 84 6.44 -8.42 6.25
N SER A 85 6.94 -8.63 7.46
CA SER A 85 6.08 -9.19 8.52
C SER A 85 4.99 -8.20 8.93
N LYS A 86 3.84 -8.70 9.40
CA LYS A 86 2.76 -7.85 9.93
C LYS A 86 3.23 -6.93 11.06
N ALA A 87 4.22 -7.37 11.85
CA ALA A 87 4.83 -6.57 12.91
C ALA A 87 5.62 -5.37 12.37
N MET A 88 6.35 -5.53 11.26
CA MET A 88 7.03 -4.41 10.58
C MET A 88 6.01 -3.47 9.93
N ALA A 89 5.05 -4.02 9.20
CA ALA A 89 3.98 -3.26 8.56
C ALA A 89 3.17 -2.40 9.55
N SER A 90 2.96 -2.89 10.78
CA SER A 90 2.27 -2.15 11.85
C SER A 90 3.03 -0.92 12.34
N ARG A 91 4.32 -0.78 12.02
CA ARG A 91 5.14 0.36 12.44
C ARG A 91 5.40 1.35 11.30
N VAL A 92 5.07 0.97 10.07
CA VAL A 92 5.13 1.85 8.90
C VAL A 92 3.82 2.58 8.79
N TYR A 93 3.88 3.91 8.78
CA TYR A 93 2.72 4.77 8.63
C TYR A 93 2.71 5.34 7.21
N ALA A 94 1.57 5.18 6.56
CA ALA A 94 1.34 5.64 5.20
C ALA A 94 0.05 6.48 5.14
N VAL A 95 -0.07 7.26 4.08
CA VAL A 95 -1.19 8.14 3.77
C VAL A 95 -1.73 7.89 2.37
#